data_AF-A0AA35RG19-F1
#
_entry.id   AF-A0AA35RG19-F1
#
_cell.length_a   1.000
_cell.length_b   1.000
_cell.length_c   1.000
_cell.angle_alpha   90.00
_cell.angle_beta   90.00
_cell.angle_gamma   90.00
#
_symmetry.space_group_name_H-M   'P 1'
#
loop_
_entity.id
_entity.type
_entity.pdbx_description
1 polymer ?
#
loop_
_entity_poly.entity_id
_entity_poly.type
_entity_poly.pdbx_seq_one_letter_code
_entity_poly.pdbx_strand_id
1 'polypeptide(L)'
;MGVPKFYRWISERYPCLSQVVRDYQIPEFDNFYLDMNGIIHMCSHPNDDDPMFRLPEDQIFSEIFKYIEALFRMIKPRKVMFLAVDGVAPRAKMNQQRGRRFRSAREAEDVVRKALQKGLVLPSEPRFDSNCITPGTEFMARLHEQLKYFVNQRVATDPSWQSVDVVLSGQEVH
;
A
#
# COMPACT_ATOMS: atom_id res chain seq x y z
N MET A 1 5.68 -4.94 -8.84
CA MET A 1 6.95 -4.69 -9.56
C MET A 1 7.77 -5.98 -9.58
N GLY A 2 8.92 -6.01 -10.25
CA GLY A 2 9.88 -7.13 -10.17
C GLY A 2 9.95 -8.02 -11.42
N VAL A 3 11.03 -8.79 -11.50
CA VAL A 3 11.21 -9.83 -12.52
C VAL A 3 10.10 -10.88 -12.32
N PRO A 4 9.26 -11.15 -13.34
CA PRO A 4 8.16 -12.08 -13.21
C PRO A 4 8.62 -13.43 -12.66
N LYS A 5 7.90 -13.95 -11.66
CA LYS A 5 8.18 -15.25 -11.03
C LYS A 5 9.52 -15.36 -10.30
N PHE A 6 10.30 -14.28 -10.16
CA PHE A 6 11.61 -14.34 -9.52
C PHE A 6 11.54 -14.75 -8.05
N TYR A 7 10.59 -14.20 -7.29
CA TYR A 7 10.34 -14.61 -5.90
C TYR A 7 10.07 -16.13 -5.81
N ARG A 8 9.17 -16.63 -6.66
CA ARG A 8 8.87 -18.07 -6.72
C ARG A 8 10.12 -18.89 -7.05
N TRP A 9 10.86 -18.49 -8.08
CA TRP A 9 12.07 -19.19 -8.52
C TRP A 9 13.14 -19.24 -7.42
N ILE A 10 13.38 -18.13 -6.71
CA ILE A 10 14.41 -18.08 -5.67
C ILE A 10 13.98 -18.86 -4.42
N SER A 11 12.70 -18.80 -4.03
CA SER A 11 12.17 -19.57 -2.90
C SER A 11 12.17 -21.07 -3.18
N GLU A 12 11.86 -21.50 -4.40
CA GLU A 12 11.96 -22.92 -4.81
C GLU A 12 13.42 -23.39 -4.85
N ARG A 13 14.35 -22.52 -5.26
CA ARG A 13 15.77 -22.84 -5.36
C ARG A 13 16.49 -22.82 -4.00
N TYR A 14 16.09 -21.93 -3.11
CA TYR A 14 16.68 -21.75 -1.77
C TYR A 14 15.56 -21.73 -0.72
N PRO A 15 15.01 -22.90 -0.35
CA PRO A 15 13.82 -22.98 0.51
C PRO A 15 14.04 -22.43 1.93
N CYS A 16 15.28 -22.41 2.42
CA CYS A 16 15.62 -21.85 3.73
C CYS A 16 15.70 -20.32 3.76
N LEU A 17 15.49 -19.63 2.62
CA LEU A 17 15.53 -18.16 2.54
C LEU A 17 14.31 -17.51 3.24
N SER A 18 13.18 -18.21 3.29
CA SER A 18 11.91 -17.66 3.75
C SER A 18 11.33 -18.52 4.86
N GLN A 19 10.89 -17.87 5.94
CA GLN A 19 10.20 -18.51 7.04
C GLN A 19 8.87 -17.80 7.30
N VAL A 20 7.87 -18.54 7.74
CA VAL A 20 6.62 -17.94 8.21
C VAL A 20 6.93 -17.22 9.52
N VAL A 21 6.66 -15.92 9.54
CA VAL A 21 6.91 -15.07 10.70
C VAL A 21 6.00 -15.50 11.86
N ARG A 22 6.59 -15.68 13.04
CA ARG A 22 5.89 -15.84 14.31
C ARG A 22 6.46 -14.80 15.28
N ASP A 23 5.61 -14.17 16.09
CA ASP A 23 5.97 -12.99 16.89
C ASP A 23 7.24 -13.18 17.76
N TYR A 24 7.49 -14.38 18.25
CA TYR A 24 8.64 -14.71 19.11
C TYR A 24 9.93 -15.07 18.34
N GLN A 25 9.89 -15.15 17.01
CA GLN A 25 11.02 -15.55 16.15
C GLN A 25 11.60 -14.39 15.35
N ILE A 26 11.06 -13.18 15.52
CA ILE A 26 11.50 -11.98 14.81
C ILE A 26 12.78 -11.47 15.48
N PRO A 27 13.91 -11.40 14.76
CA PRO A 27 15.13 -10.80 15.28
C PRO A 27 14.91 -9.31 15.58
N GLU A 28 15.76 -8.74 16.43
CA GLU A 28 15.74 -7.28 16.65
C GLU A 28 16.23 -6.54 15.40
N PHE A 29 15.51 -5.49 15.01
CA PHE A 29 15.88 -4.62 13.90
C PHE A 29 16.13 -3.19 14.40
N ASP A 30 17.20 -2.58 13.92
CA ASP A 30 17.45 -1.16 14.18
C ASP A 30 16.57 -0.28 13.28
N ASN A 31 16.50 -0.61 11.99
CA ASN A 31 15.87 0.23 10.97
C ASN A 31 14.80 -0.56 10.22
N PHE A 32 13.63 0.03 10.08
CA PHE A 32 12.49 -0.56 9.37
C PHE A 32 12.00 0.36 8.26
N TYR A 33 11.99 -0.14 7.01
CA TYR A 33 11.65 0.63 5.82
C TYR A 33 10.37 0.07 5.20
N LEU A 34 9.40 0.94 4.96
CA LEU A 34 8.11 0.59 4.37
C LEU A 34 7.93 1.27 3.03
N ASP A 35 7.70 0.45 1.99
CA ASP A 35 7.14 0.90 0.71
C ASP A 35 5.62 1.07 0.88
N MET A 36 5.19 2.33 0.98
CA MET A 36 3.81 2.67 1.22
C MET A 36 2.91 2.35 0.04
N ASN A 37 3.42 2.36 -1.19
CA ASN A 37 2.57 2.08 -2.35
C ASN A 37 2.04 0.66 -2.34
N GLY A 38 2.85 -0.30 -1.90
CA GLY A 38 2.39 -1.68 -1.70
C GLY A 38 1.24 -1.78 -0.71
N ILE A 39 1.33 -1.04 0.40
CA ILE A 39 0.31 -1.00 1.45
C ILE A 39 -0.97 -0.31 0.94
N ILE A 40 -0.85 0.86 0.31
CA ILE A 40 -1.99 1.63 -0.23
C ILE A 40 -2.76 0.79 -1.25
N HIS A 41 -2.06 0.09 -2.15
CA HIS A 41 -2.71 -0.81 -3.12
C HIS A 41 -3.45 -1.95 -2.42
N MET A 42 -2.83 -2.61 -1.43
CA MET A 42 -3.44 -3.72 -0.69
C MET A 42 -4.69 -3.29 0.09
N CYS A 43 -4.64 -2.15 0.77
CA CYS A 43 -5.74 -1.64 1.58
C CYS A 43 -6.88 -1.05 0.73
N SER A 44 -6.59 -0.56 -0.48
CA SER A 44 -7.63 0.02 -1.36
C SER A 44 -8.36 -1.02 -2.20
N HIS A 45 -7.72 -2.15 -2.52
CA HIS A 45 -8.28 -3.19 -3.39
C HIS A 45 -7.94 -4.59 -2.87
N PRO A 46 -8.52 -5.01 -1.74
CA PRO A 46 -8.30 -6.37 -1.23
C PRO A 46 -8.85 -7.46 -2.18
N ASN A 47 -9.83 -7.11 -3.04
CA ASN A 47 -10.42 -8.04 -4.00
C ASN A 47 -10.82 -7.33 -5.31
N ASP A 48 -9.89 -7.24 -6.26
CA ASP A 48 -10.09 -6.51 -7.52
C ASP A 48 -11.16 -7.12 -8.44
N ASP A 49 -11.50 -8.39 -8.23
CA ASP A 49 -12.44 -9.15 -9.04
C ASP A 49 -13.91 -8.97 -8.63
N ASP A 50 -14.17 -8.29 -7.50
CA ASP A 50 -15.54 -8.06 -7.01
C ASP A 50 -16.11 -6.72 -7.55
N PRO A 51 -17.07 -6.74 -8.50
CA PRO A 51 -17.70 -5.54 -9.01
C PRO A 51 -18.56 -4.79 -7.98
N MET A 52 -18.94 -5.46 -6.88
CA MET A 52 -19.78 -4.90 -5.82
C MET A 52 -18.98 -4.18 -4.74
N PHE A 53 -17.67 -4.42 -4.66
CA PHE A 53 -16.84 -3.84 -3.60
C PHE A 53 -16.81 -2.32 -3.69
N ARG A 54 -17.13 -1.66 -2.57
CA ARG A 54 -17.05 -0.21 -2.38
C ARG A 54 -16.34 0.05 -1.06
N LEU A 55 -15.28 0.83 -1.12
CA LEU A 55 -14.54 1.24 0.06
C LEU A 55 -14.36 2.76 0.01
N PRO A 56 -14.99 3.49 0.94
CA PRO A 56 -14.84 4.93 0.99
C PRO A 56 -13.43 5.31 1.45
N GLU A 57 -13.00 6.50 1.06
CA GLU A 57 -11.60 6.96 1.23
C GLU A 57 -11.16 6.98 2.70
N ASP A 58 -12.04 7.37 3.61
CA ASP A 58 -11.80 7.40 5.05
C ASP A 58 -11.52 5.99 5.62
N GLN A 59 -12.24 4.98 5.13
CA GLN A 59 -11.99 3.59 5.49
C GLN A 59 -10.65 3.10 4.93
N ILE A 60 -10.28 3.48 3.70
CA ILE A 60 -8.96 3.16 3.13
C ILE A 60 -7.86 3.70 4.04
N PHE A 61 -7.96 4.96 4.48
CA PHE A 61 -6.97 5.56 5.38
C PHE A 61 -6.91 4.83 6.73
N SER A 62 -8.06 4.49 7.30
CA SER A 62 -8.13 3.72 8.56
C SER A 62 -7.43 2.36 8.44
N GLU A 63 -7.66 1.62 7.35
CA GLU A 63 -7.02 0.33 7.11
C GLU A 63 -5.51 0.46 6.88
N ILE A 64 -5.05 1.50 6.17
CA ILE A 64 -3.63 1.81 6.03
C ILE A 64 -2.98 2.01 7.42
N PHE A 65 -3.60 2.81 8.28
CA PHE A 65 -3.06 3.10 9.62
C PHE A 65 -3.01 1.88 10.52
N LYS A 66 -4.07 1.05 10.52
CA LYS A 66 -4.09 -0.22 11.23
C LYS A 66 -2.97 -1.15 10.74
N TYR A 67 -2.74 -1.19 9.43
CA TYR A 67 -1.71 -2.03 8.84
C TYR A 67 -0.30 -1.57 9.22
N ILE A 68 -0.02 -0.27 9.14
CA ILE A 68 1.26 0.32 9.61
C ILE A 68 1.49 0.00 11.08
N GLU A 69 0.47 0.18 11.92
CA GLU A 69 0.57 -0.10 13.35
C GLU A 69 0.82 -1.59 13.65
N ALA A 70 0.13 -2.48 12.94
CA ALA A 70 0.34 -3.92 13.07
C ALA A 70 1.79 -4.30 12.70
N LEU A 71 2.32 -3.74 11.60
CA LEU A 71 3.70 -3.96 11.18
C LEU A 71 4.71 -3.40 12.18
N PHE A 72 4.47 -2.19 12.71
CA PHE A 72 5.34 -1.59 13.72
C PHE A 72 5.42 -2.44 14.98
N ARG A 73 4.26 -2.91 15.49
CA ARG A 73 4.18 -3.77 16.69
C ARG A 73 4.80 -5.14 16.48
N MET A 74 4.75 -5.65 15.25
CA MET A 74 5.36 -6.93 14.87
C MET A 74 6.89 -6.81 14.80
N ILE A 75 7.42 -5.78 14.14
CA ILE A 75 8.86 -5.64 13.86
C ILE A 75 9.62 -4.97 15.01
N LYS A 76 9.02 -4.02 15.72
CA LYS A 76 9.60 -3.28 16.86
C LYS A 76 10.99 -2.69 16.54
N PRO A 77 11.10 -1.74 15.59
CA PRO A 77 12.37 -1.12 15.26
C PRO A 77 12.96 -0.37 16.46
N ARG A 78 14.29 -0.37 16.61
CA ARG A 78 14.99 0.25 17.75
C ARG A 78 15.48 1.67 17.48
N LYS A 79 15.71 2.05 16.22
CA LYS A 79 16.32 3.33 15.85
C LYS A 79 15.47 4.09 14.86
N VAL A 80 15.19 3.52 13.67
CA VAL A 80 14.53 4.26 12.59
C VAL A 80 13.33 3.50 12.04
N MET A 81 12.25 4.24 11.79
CA MET A 81 11.14 3.81 10.94
C MET A 81 11.01 4.77 9.76
N PHE A 82 11.19 4.26 8.54
CA PHE A 82 11.13 5.05 7.32
C PHE A 82 9.90 4.66 6.49
N LEU A 83 9.00 5.61 6.28
CA LEU A 83 7.80 5.48 5.46
C LEU A 83 8.05 6.14 4.10
N ALA A 84 8.13 5.36 3.03
CA ALA A 84 8.42 5.84 1.69
C ALA A 84 7.17 5.77 0.80
N VAL A 85 6.67 6.93 0.37
CA VAL A 85 5.67 7.05 -0.69
C VAL A 85 6.42 7.38 -1.99
N ASP A 86 6.14 6.69 -3.12
CA ASP A 86 6.82 7.05 -4.37
C ASP A 86 6.53 8.52 -4.71
N GLY A 87 7.56 9.29 -5.02
CA GLY A 87 7.47 10.56 -5.73
C GLY A 87 7.43 10.36 -7.25
N VAL A 88 7.74 11.42 -8.00
CA VAL A 88 7.75 11.38 -9.47
C VAL A 88 8.82 10.40 -9.98
N ALA A 89 8.38 9.43 -10.79
CA ALA A 89 9.24 8.37 -11.28
C ALA A 89 9.96 8.74 -12.60
N PRO A 90 11.13 8.13 -12.89
CA PRO A 90 11.80 8.28 -14.19
C PRO A 90 10.94 7.79 -15.37
N ARG A 91 11.18 8.37 -16.56
CA ARG A 91 10.39 8.11 -17.78
C ARG A 91 10.23 6.62 -18.12
N ALA A 92 11.26 5.81 -17.90
CA ALA A 92 11.18 4.36 -18.14
C ALA A 92 10.15 3.66 -17.23
N LYS A 93 10.13 4.00 -15.93
CA LYS A 93 9.14 3.49 -14.96
C LYS A 93 7.75 4.05 -15.28
N MET A 94 7.64 5.32 -15.67
CA MET A 94 6.38 5.93 -16.09
C MET A 94 5.73 5.19 -17.27
N ASN A 95 6.51 4.83 -18.30
CA ASN A 95 5.99 4.08 -19.45
C ASN A 95 5.45 2.70 -19.02
N GLN A 96 6.15 2.00 -18.12
CA GLN A 96 5.65 0.74 -17.55
C GLN A 96 4.36 0.94 -16.75
N GLN A 97 4.31 1.96 -15.88
CA GLN A 97 3.14 2.29 -15.07
C GLN A 97 1.94 2.63 -15.96
N ARG A 98 2.13 3.47 -17.00
CA ARG A 98 1.09 3.80 -17.98
C ARG A 98 0.52 2.55 -18.66
N GLY A 99 1.37 1.65 -19.12
CA GLY A 99 0.92 0.41 -19.76
C GLY A 99 0.16 -0.52 -18.80
N ARG A 100 0.56 -0.59 -17.52
CA ARG A 100 -0.18 -1.35 -16.49
C ARG A 100 -1.56 -0.75 -16.24
N ARG A 101 -1.62 0.56 -15.99
CA ARG A 101 -2.86 1.30 -15.70
C ARG A 101 -3.88 1.17 -16.82
N PHE A 102 -3.44 1.27 -18.07
CA PHE A 102 -4.31 1.09 -19.23
C PHE A 102 -4.96 -0.30 -19.28
N ARG A 103 -4.21 -1.36 -18.94
CA ARG A 103 -4.76 -2.72 -18.87
C ARG A 103 -5.75 -2.87 -17.72
N SER A 104 -5.39 -2.40 -16.52
CA SER A 104 -6.25 -2.50 -15.34
C SER A 104 -7.57 -1.75 -15.50
N ALA A 105 -7.56 -0.58 -16.16
CA ALA A 105 -8.79 0.15 -16.48
C ALA A 105 -9.72 -0.67 -17.39
N ARG A 106 -9.16 -1.28 -18.45
CA ARG A 106 -9.91 -2.15 -19.37
C ARG A 106 -10.44 -3.42 -18.69
N GLU A 107 -9.64 -4.04 -17.82
CA GLU A 107 -10.04 -5.22 -17.04
C GLU A 107 -11.21 -4.88 -16.10
N ALA A 108 -11.17 -3.72 -15.43
CA ALA A 108 -12.25 -3.25 -14.58
C ALA A 108 -13.56 -3.00 -15.37
N GLU A 109 -13.47 -2.38 -16.55
CA GLU A 109 -14.62 -2.21 -17.46
C GLU A 109 -15.21 -3.56 -17.90
N ASP A 110 -14.36 -4.53 -18.23
CA ASP A 110 -14.80 -5.87 -18.63
C ASP A 110 -15.49 -6.63 -17.49
N VAL A 111 -15.02 -6.47 -16.24
CA VAL A 111 -15.66 -7.04 -15.03
C VAL A 111 -17.05 -6.43 -14.81
N VAL A 112 -17.16 -5.10 -14.88
CA VAL A 112 -18.44 -4.37 -14.77
C VAL A 112 -19.42 -4.81 -15.86
N ARG A 113 -18.97 -4.88 -17.12
CA ARG A 113 -19.80 -5.32 -18.25
C ARG A 113 -20.33 -6.74 -18.05
N LYS A 114 -19.49 -7.67 -17.60
CA LYS A 114 -19.90 -9.05 -17.30
C LYS A 114 -20.90 -9.13 -16.15
N ALA A 115 -20.78 -8.27 -15.14
CA ALA A 115 -21.73 -8.23 -14.03
C ALA A 115 -23.11 -7.76 -14.49
N LEU A 116 -23.17 -6.68 -15.28
CA LEU A 116 -24.41 -6.17 -15.86
C LEU A 116 -25.09 -7.18 -16.79
N GLN A 117 -24.31 -7.90 -17.61
CA GLN A 117 -24.83 -8.97 -18.47
C GLN A 117 -25.44 -10.13 -17.68
N LYS A 118 -24.97 -10.38 -16.45
CA LYS A 118 -25.55 -11.37 -15.52
C LYS A 118 -26.77 -10.83 -14.76
N GLY A 119 -27.22 -9.61 -15.04
CA GLY A 119 -28.37 -8.98 -14.38
C GLY A 119 -28.07 -8.45 -12.98
N LEU A 120 -26.80 -8.32 -12.59
CA LEU A 120 -26.43 -7.72 -11.30
C LEU A 120 -26.66 -6.21 -11.33
N VAL A 121 -27.33 -5.69 -10.30
CA VAL A 121 -27.47 -4.26 -10.07
C VAL A 121 -26.26 -3.80 -9.28
N LEU A 122 -25.47 -2.91 -9.88
CA LEU A 122 -24.27 -2.39 -9.23
C LEU A 122 -24.62 -1.31 -8.20
N PRO A 123 -23.80 -1.13 -7.15
CA PRO A 123 -23.94 -0.03 -6.21
C PRO A 123 -23.91 1.32 -6.94
N SER A 124 -24.69 2.29 -6.41
CA SER A 124 -24.74 3.66 -6.92
C SER A 124 -23.43 4.42 -6.73
N GLU A 125 -22.67 4.06 -5.71
CA GLU A 125 -21.38 4.67 -5.41
C GLU A 125 -20.36 4.28 -6.48
N PRO A 126 -19.44 5.19 -6.85
CA PRO A 126 -18.35 4.85 -7.74
C PRO A 126 -17.38 3.87 -7.06
N ARG A 127 -16.81 2.95 -7.86
CA ARG A 127 -15.66 2.14 -7.42
C ARG A 127 -14.47 3.07 -7.19
N PHE A 128 -13.66 2.76 -6.18
CA PHE A 128 -12.40 3.48 -5.97
C PHE A 128 -11.46 3.28 -7.17
N ASP A 129 -10.91 4.38 -7.70
CA ASP A 129 -10.03 4.35 -8.87
C ASP A 129 -8.57 4.26 -8.42
N SER A 130 -7.95 3.09 -8.55
CA SER A 130 -6.53 2.88 -8.24
C SER A 130 -5.56 3.82 -8.98
N ASN A 131 -5.96 4.45 -10.09
CA ASN A 131 -5.13 5.41 -10.79
C ASN A 131 -4.87 6.68 -9.96
N CYS A 132 -5.71 6.97 -8.96
CA CYS A 132 -5.46 8.07 -8.04
C CYS A 132 -4.24 7.84 -7.13
N ILE A 133 -3.70 6.61 -7.06
CA ILE A 133 -2.45 6.27 -6.37
C ILE A 133 -1.27 6.68 -7.28
N THR A 134 -1.12 7.99 -7.44
CA THR A 134 -0.08 8.64 -8.24
C THR A 134 0.31 9.95 -7.59
N PRO A 135 1.60 10.30 -7.57
CA PRO A 135 2.04 11.62 -7.14
C PRO A 135 1.25 12.74 -7.84
N GLY A 136 0.82 13.73 -7.07
CA GLY A 136 0.15 14.93 -7.56
C GLY A 136 -1.38 14.82 -7.66
N THR A 137 -1.99 13.71 -7.26
CA THR A 137 -3.45 13.61 -7.14
C THR A 137 -3.93 14.16 -5.80
N GLU A 138 -5.19 14.62 -5.75
CA GLU A 138 -5.78 15.08 -4.49
C GLU A 138 -5.85 13.97 -3.43
N PHE A 139 -6.12 12.73 -3.85
CA PHE A 139 -6.12 11.56 -2.96
C PHE A 139 -4.77 11.42 -2.26
N MET A 140 -3.66 11.47 -3.00
CA MET A 140 -2.32 11.33 -2.40
C MET A 140 -1.97 12.54 -1.53
N ALA A 141 -2.44 13.74 -1.87
CA ALA A 141 -2.26 14.93 -1.05
C ALA A 141 -2.99 14.79 0.30
N ARG A 142 -4.26 14.36 0.30
CA ARG A 142 -5.02 14.10 1.52
C ARG A 142 -4.41 12.97 2.34
N LEU A 143 -4.02 11.86 1.69
CA LEU A 143 -3.36 10.74 2.36
C LEU A 143 -2.07 11.17 3.05
N HIS A 144 -1.27 12.02 2.40
CA HIS A 144 -0.02 12.53 2.96
C HIS A 144 -0.25 13.35 4.24
N GLU A 145 -1.23 14.25 4.23
CA GLU A 145 -1.59 15.04 5.42
C GLU A 145 -2.14 14.15 6.55
N GLN A 146 -2.94 13.15 6.21
CA GLN A 146 -3.45 12.18 7.18
C GLN A 146 -2.33 11.29 7.76
N LEU A 147 -1.33 10.90 6.95
CA LEU A 147 -0.14 10.18 7.42
C LEU A 147 0.71 11.03 8.36
N LYS A 148 0.94 12.31 8.05
CA LYS A 148 1.62 13.26 8.96
C LYS A 148 0.89 13.34 10.29
N TYR A 149 -0.43 13.53 10.27
CA TYR A 149 -1.24 13.58 11.47
C TYR A 149 -1.15 12.28 12.27
N PHE A 150 -1.30 11.13 11.60
CA PHE A 150 -1.19 9.82 12.22
C PHE A 150 0.17 9.62 12.92
N VAL A 151 1.28 9.89 12.24
CA VAL A 151 2.64 9.75 12.81
C VAL A 151 2.80 10.66 14.03
N ASN A 152 2.41 11.93 13.91
CA ASN A 152 2.51 12.88 15.02
C ASN A 152 1.67 12.45 16.23
N GLN A 153 0.44 11.98 15.99
CA GLN A 153 -0.41 11.44 17.04
C GLN A 153 0.26 10.24 17.72
N ARG A 154 0.84 9.31 16.95
CA ARG A 154 1.48 8.11 17.52
C ARG A 154 2.70 8.44 18.35
N VAL A 155 3.57 9.31 17.86
CA VAL A 155 4.72 9.80 18.63
C VAL A 155 4.26 10.51 19.91
N ALA A 156 3.16 11.27 19.88
CA ALA A 156 2.64 11.94 21.07
C ALA A 156 2.06 10.97 22.12
N THR A 157 1.39 9.90 21.69
CA THR A 157 0.59 9.04 22.59
C THR A 157 1.22 7.69 22.94
N ASP A 158 2.12 7.16 22.10
CA ASP A 158 2.67 5.81 22.23
C ASP A 158 4.17 5.86 22.57
N PRO A 159 4.58 5.42 23.78
CA PRO A 159 5.98 5.40 24.19
C PRO A 159 6.88 4.58 23.25
N SER A 160 6.35 3.56 22.57
CA SER A 160 7.13 2.74 21.64
C SER A 160 7.52 3.51 20.37
N TRP A 161 6.72 4.50 19.97
CA TRP A 161 7.02 5.39 18.85
C TRP A 161 7.96 6.53 19.26
N GLN A 162 7.95 6.93 20.54
CA GLN A 162 8.83 7.97 21.07
C GLN A 162 10.31 7.58 21.09
N SER A 163 10.61 6.28 21.18
CA SER A 163 11.99 5.77 21.16
C SER A 163 12.57 5.58 19.75
N VAL A 164 11.83 5.92 18.69
CA VAL A 164 12.20 5.65 17.30
C VAL A 164 12.14 6.94 16.49
N ASP A 165 13.16 7.18 15.66
CA ASP A 165 13.16 8.26 14.68
C ASP A 165 12.26 7.86 13.50
N VAL A 166 11.08 8.49 13.42
CA VAL A 166 10.12 8.24 12.34
C VAL A 166 10.32 9.26 11.23
N VAL A 167 10.62 8.77 10.02
CA VAL A 167 10.83 9.58 8.82
C VAL A 167 9.72 9.27 7.81
N LEU A 168 8.96 10.30 7.42
CA LEU A 168 7.96 10.22 6.36
C LEU A 168 8.48 10.92 5.09
N SER A 169 8.82 10.12 4.08
CA SER A 169 9.16 10.60 2.74
C SER A 169 7.90 10.59 1.88
N GLY A 170 7.27 11.76 1.75
CA GLY A 170 6.05 11.94 0.96
C GLY A 170 6.27 11.99 -0.55
N GLN A 171 5.16 12.07 -1.28
CA GLN A 171 5.12 12.25 -2.74
C GLN A 171 5.79 13.55 -3.24
N GLU A 172 6.02 14.49 -2.33
CA GLU A 172 6.59 15.82 -2.59
C GLU A 172 8.12 15.84 -2.68
N VAL A 173 8.78 14.73 -2.35
CA VAL A 173 10.24 14.60 -2.43
C VAL A 173 10.65 14.26 -3.86
N HIS A 174 11.52 15.11 -4.45
CA HIS A 174 12.07 15.00 -5.81
C HIS A 174 13.58 14.73 -5.78
#